data_AF-F4RXS0-F1
#
_entry.id   AF-F4RXS0-F1
#
_cell.length_a   1.000
_cell.length_b   1.000
_cell.length_c   1.000
_cell.angle_alpha   90.00
_cell.angle_beta   90.00
_cell.angle_gamma   90.00
#
_symmetry.space_group_name_H-M   'P 1'
#
loop_
_entity.id
_entity.type
_entity.pdbx_description
1 polymer ?
#
loop_
_entity_poly.entity_id
_entity_poly.type
_entity_poly.pdbx_seq_one_letter_code
_entity_poly.pdbx_strand_id
1 'polypeptide(L)'
;MIRVRDLNTNVLYATPLQDGTLYNFAIAVDWDSNTLTVYASQGDDEVVQVSRSAPNDPKVIAAENVQKGEWHAQLIKFPIPNDDDPVEKQKDVPHYGFQESNIHEGVFFSRMYVEEGN
;
A
#
# COMPACT_ATOMS: atom_id res chain seq x y z
N MET A 1 8.81 -5.32 -7.45
CA MET A 1 7.37 -5.55 -7.69
C MET A 1 6.56 -4.63 -6.78
N ILE A 2 5.51 -4.03 -7.30
CA ILE A 2 4.51 -3.31 -6.49
C ILE A 2 3.47 -4.33 -6.01
N ARG A 3 3.02 -4.22 -4.77
CA ARG A 3 2.01 -5.11 -4.16
C ARG A 3 0.95 -4.28 -3.47
N VAL A 4 -0.32 -4.63 -3.71
CA VAL A 4 -1.46 -4.19 -2.90
C VAL A 4 -1.75 -5.30 -1.91
N ARG A 5 -1.89 -4.95 -0.63
CA ARG A 5 -2.07 -5.92 0.46
C ARG A 5 -3.21 -5.52 1.38
N ASP A 6 -3.82 -6.51 2.02
CA ASP A 6 -4.73 -6.29 3.14
C ASP A 6 -3.96 -5.99 4.45
N LEU A 7 -4.71 -5.72 5.53
CA LEU A 7 -4.15 -5.44 6.85
C LEU A 7 -3.29 -6.61 7.38
N ASN A 8 -3.65 -7.85 7.04
CA ASN A 8 -2.96 -9.07 7.44
C ASN A 8 -1.76 -9.39 6.52
N THR A 9 -1.40 -8.46 5.63
CA THR A 9 -0.30 -8.55 4.67
C THR A 9 -0.50 -9.56 3.53
N ASN A 10 -1.70 -10.13 3.36
CA ASN A 10 -2.00 -10.97 2.21
C ASN A 10 -1.93 -10.14 0.93
N VAL A 11 -1.39 -10.73 -0.14
CA VAL A 11 -1.27 -10.05 -1.43
C VAL A 11 -2.58 -10.16 -2.18
N LEU A 12 -3.21 -9.02 -2.44
CA LEU A 12 -4.46 -8.91 -3.21
C LEU A 12 -4.19 -8.73 -4.71
N TYR A 13 -3.12 -7.99 -5.02
CA TYR A 13 -2.62 -7.79 -6.37
C TYR A 13 -1.11 -7.53 -6.35
N ALA A 14 -0.43 -7.95 -7.41
CA ALA A 14 1.00 -7.67 -7.59
C ALA A 14 1.33 -7.45 -9.05
N THR A 15 2.26 -6.53 -9.31
CA THR A 15 2.74 -6.23 -10.65
C THR A 15 4.25 -5.96 -10.64
N PRO A 16 5.00 -6.31 -11.70
CA PRO A 16 6.40 -5.93 -11.81
C PRO A 16 6.58 -4.41 -11.73
N LEU A 17 7.62 -3.97 -11.02
CA LEU A 17 8.03 -2.57 -11.02
C LEU A 17 8.92 -2.36 -12.25
N GLN A 18 8.61 -1.36 -13.06
CA GLN A 18 9.28 -1.03 -14.31
C GLN A 18 9.55 0.47 -14.35
N ASP A 19 10.72 0.85 -14.87
CA ASP A 19 11.11 2.24 -14.98
C ASP A 19 10.26 2.97 -16.02
N GLY A 20 9.85 4.20 -15.71
CA GLY A 20 9.06 5.04 -16.61
C GLY A 20 7.60 4.64 -16.76
N THR A 21 7.10 3.68 -15.96
CA THR A 21 5.71 3.22 -16.03
C THR A 21 4.81 3.98 -15.07
N LEU A 22 3.66 4.47 -15.58
CA LEU A 22 2.56 4.96 -14.75
C LEU A 22 1.70 3.78 -14.30
N TYR A 23 1.40 3.73 -13.01
CA TYR A 23 0.53 2.71 -12.43
C TYR A 23 -0.74 3.37 -11.90
N ASN A 24 -1.88 2.89 -12.37
CA ASN A 24 -3.18 3.35 -11.90
C ASN A 24 -3.71 2.32 -10.91
N PHE A 25 -4.19 2.78 -9.76
CA PHE A 25 -4.81 1.92 -8.74
C PHE A 25 -6.10 2.57 -8.26
N ALA A 26 -7.13 1.75 -8.09
CA ALA A 26 -8.32 2.11 -7.33
C ALA A 26 -8.64 1.00 -6.33
N ILE A 27 -8.97 1.39 -5.10
CA ILE A 27 -9.41 0.49 -4.05
C ILE A 27 -10.87 0.80 -3.81
N ALA A 28 -11.75 -0.08 -4.28
CA ALA A 28 -13.17 0.03 -3.99
C ALA A 28 -13.41 -0.53 -2.59
N VAL A 29 -14.03 0.25 -1.72
CA VAL A 29 -14.45 -0.16 -0.37
C VAL A 29 -15.96 -0.20 -0.36
N ASP A 30 -16.50 -1.40 -0.13
CA ASP A 30 -17.91 -1.59 0.18
C ASP A 30 -18.08 -1.55 1.70
N TRP A 31 -18.64 -0.43 2.17
CA TRP A 31 -18.84 -0.17 3.59
C TRP A 31 -20.00 -0.95 4.22
N ASP A 32 -20.91 -1.47 3.40
CA ASP A 32 -22.06 -2.24 3.85
C ASP A 32 -21.70 -3.73 3.98
N SER A 33 -21.01 -4.29 2.97
CA SER A 33 -20.52 -5.67 3.03
C SER A 33 -19.18 -5.81 3.76
N ASN A 34 -18.55 -4.69 4.13
CA ASN A 34 -17.22 -4.61 4.73
C ASN A 34 -16.15 -5.34 3.90
N THR A 35 -16.11 -5.05 2.60
CA THR A 35 -15.14 -5.65 1.69
C THR A 35 -14.33 -4.60 0.93
N LEU A 36 -13.18 -5.02 0.42
CA LEU A 36 -12.34 -4.26 -0.48
C LEU A 36 -12.12 -5.02 -1.79
N THR A 37 -12.01 -4.30 -2.90
CA THR A 37 -11.65 -4.86 -4.22
C THR A 37 -10.62 -3.96 -4.89
N VAL A 38 -9.59 -4.57 -5.49
CA VAL A 38 -8.50 -3.85 -6.16
C VAL A 38 -8.78 -3.78 -7.65
N TYR A 39 -8.65 -2.57 -8.19
CA TYR A 39 -8.60 -2.30 -9.61
C TYR A 39 -7.24 -1.71 -9.95
N ALA A 40 -6.72 -2.05 -11.13
CA ALA A 40 -5.43 -1.53 -11.58
C ALA A 40 -5.31 -1.50 -13.10
N SER A 41 -4.46 -0.61 -13.60
CA SER A 41 -3.97 -0.61 -14.99
C SER A 41 -2.59 0.04 -15.07
N GLN A 42 -2.01 0.11 -16.28
CA GLN A 42 -0.74 0.79 -16.54
C GLN A 42 -0.90 1.79 -17.68
N GLY A 43 -0.12 2.88 -17.63
CA GLY A 43 -0.16 3.91 -18.66
C GLY A 43 -1.56 4.52 -18.81
N ASP A 44 -2.06 4.48 -20.05
CA ASP A 44 -3.36 5.04 -20.44
C ASP A 44 -4.47 3.97 -20.54
N ASP A 45 -4.19 2.72 -20.16
CA ASP A 45 -5.17 1.64 -20.21
C ASP A 45 -6.30 1.86 -19.20
N GLU A 46 -7.50 1.41 -19.58
CA GLU A 46 -8.67 1.43 -18.70
C GLU A 46 -8.42 0.62 -17.42
N VAL A 47 -8.87 1.15 -16.29
CA VAL A 47 -8.74 0.52 -14.98
C VAL A 47 -9.69 -0.67 -14.90
N VAL A 48 -9.16 -1.86 -14.67
CA VAL A 48 -9.95 -3.11 -14.59
C VAL A 48 -9.83 -3.75 -13.22
N GLN A 49 -10.84 -4.55 -12.85
CA GLN A 49 -10.79 -5.33 -11.61
C GLN A 49 -9.68 -6.39 -11.70
N VAL A 50 -8.76 -6.37 -10.74
CA VAL A 50 -7.60 -7.28 -10.71
C VAL A 50 -7.56 -8.19 -9.48
N SER A 51 -8.47 -8.00 -8.52
CA SER A 51 -8.63 -8.90 -7.38
C SER A 51 -10.08 -9.38 -7.24
N ARG A 52 -10.28 -10.49 -6.52
CA ARG A 52 -11.58 -10.77 -5.91
C ARG A 52 -11.80 -9.81 -4.73
N SER A 53 -13.05 -9.71 -4.27
CA SER A 53 -13.36 -9.02 -3.03
C SER A 53 -12.72 -9.75 -1.84
N ALA A 54 -12.17 -9.00 -0.91
CA ALA A 54 -11.56 -9.47 0.32
C ALA A 54 -12.13 -8.72 1.54
N PRO A 55 -12.05 -9.27 2.75
CA PRO A 55 -12.47 -8.55 3.96
C PRO A 55 -11.74 -7.22 4.13
N ASN A 56 -12.46 -6.18 4.51
CA ASN A 56 -11.90 -4.90 4.93
C ASN A 56 -11.73 -4.89 6.47
N ASP A 57 -10.73 -5.61 6.96
CA ASP A 57 -10.48 -5.72 8.40
C ASP A 57 -10.09 -4.36 9.00
N PRO A 58 -10.78 -3.87 10.03
CA PRO A 58 -10.50 -2.56 10.61
C PRO A 58 -9.24 -2.59 11.49
N LYS A 59 -8.40 -1.55 11.37
CA LYS A 59 -7.28 -1.32 12.30
C LYS A 59 -7.75 -0.96 13.71
N VAL A 60 -8.90 -0.31 13.83
CA VAL A 60 -9.50 0.12 15.11
C VAL A 60 -10.95 -0.33 15.16
N ILE A 61 -11.30 -1.17 16.15
CA ILE A 61 -12.62 -1.82 16.27
C ILE A 61 -13.65 -1.03 17.09
N ALA A 62 -13.30 0.17 17.55
CA ALA A 62 -14.19 0.98 18.37
C ALA A 62 -15.44 1.42 17.58
N ALA A 63 -16.61 1.41 18.22
CA ALA A 63 -17.89 1.62 17.54
C ALA A 63 -17.98 2.97 16.82
N GLU A 64 -17.33 4.01 17.37
CA GLU A 64 -17.24 5.33 16.77
C GLU A 64 -16.44 5.37 15.47
N ASN A 65 -15.71 4.32 15.11
CA ASN A 65 -14.88 4.23 13.89
C ASN A 65 -15.49 3.33 12.81
N VAL A 66 -16.67 2.75 13.06
CA VAL A 66 -17.40 1.98 12.04
C VAL A 66 -17.70 2.88 10.84
N GLN A 67 -17.47 2.36 9.63
CA GLN A 67 -17.63 3.07 8.35
C GLN A 67 -16.77 4.35 8.21
N LYS A 68 -15.68 4.44 8.99
CA LYS A 68 -14.67 5.49 8.83
C LYS A 68 -13.36 4.88 8.35
N GLY A 69 -12.53 5.70 7.73
CA GLY A 69 -11.21 5.31 7.28
C GLY A 69 -10.22 6.45 7.35
N GLU A 70 -8.93 6.10 7.41
CA GLU A 70 -7.83 7.02 7.25
C GLU A 70 -7.17 6.71 5.90
N TRP A 71 -6.99 7.74 5.07
CA TRP A 71 -6.24 7.59 3.82
C TRP A 71 -4.94 8.36 3.91
N HIS A 72 -3.84 7.62 3.79
CA HIS A 72 -2.49 8.15 3.85
C HIS A 72 -1.86 8.10 2.46
N ALA A 73 -1.79 9.25 1.78
CA ALA A 73 -1.06 9.38 0.52
C ALA A 73 0.42 9.76 0.80
N GLN A 74 1.24 8.77 1.10
CA GLN A 74 2.64 8.97 1.52
C GLN A 74 3.55 7.81 1.13
N LEU A 75 4.86 8.06 1.13
CA LEU A 75 5.90 7.03 1.13
C LEU A 75 6.44 6.87 2.54
N ILE A 76 6.32 5.66 3.11
CA ILE A 76 7.01 5.28 4.34
C ILE A 76 8.09 4.27 3.95
N LYS A 77 9.36 4.60 4.22
CA LYS A 77 10.50 3.71 4.04
C LYS A 77 11.02 3.27 5.40
N PHE A 78 11.03 1.96 5.63
CA PHE A 78 11.73 1.39 6.78
C PHE A 78 13.25 1.44 6.53
N PRO A 79 14.07 1.66 7.57
CA PRO A 79 15.52 1.48 7.47
C PRO A 79 15.88 0.03 7.10
N ILE A 80 17.10 -0.18 6.61
CA ILE A 80 17.63 -1.52 6.34
C ILE A 80 18.51 -2.01 7.50
N PRO A 81 18.66 -3.34 7.69
CA PRO A 81 19.56 -3.90 8.70
C PRO A 81 20.99 -3.39 8.51
N ASN A 82 21.68 -3.13 9.61
CA ASN A 82 23.10 -2.81 9.62
C ASN A 82 23.90 -4.06 10.00
N ASP A 83 24.74 -4.55 9.09
CA ASP A 83 25.54 -5.76 9.33
C ASP A 83 26.61 -5.57 10.43
N ASP A 84 26.96 -4.32 10.76
CA ASP A 84 27.88 -3.98 11.85
C ASP A 84 27.24 -4.09 13.25
N ASP A 85 25.91 -4.17 13.34
CA ASP A 85 25.20 -4.33 14.60
C ASP A 85 25.17 -5.81 15.05
N PRO A 86 25.08 -6.08 16.38
CA PRO A 86 24.82 -7.42 16.90
C PRO A 86 23.59 -8.07 16.24
N VAL A 87 23.66 -9.38 15.95
CA VAL A 87 22.64 -10.14 15.20
C VAL A 87 21.24 -9.98 15.80
N GLU A 88 21.13 -9.90 17.13
CA GLU A 88 19.86 -9.68 17.83
C GLU A 88 19.21 -8.31 17.54
N LYS A 89 20.00 -7.30 17.16
CA LYS A 89 19.54 -5.95 16.82
C LYS A 89 19.23 -5.77 15.33
N GLN A 90 19.83 -6.57 14.45
CA GLN A 90 19.66 -6.45 12.99
C GLN A 90 18.19 -6.59 12.53
N LYS A 91 17.32 -7.22 13.33
CA LYS A 91 15.88 -7.33 13.02
C LYS A 91 15.06 -6.09 13.44
N ASP A 92 15.57 -5.28 14.36
CA ASP A 92 14.90 -4.09 14.86
C ASP A 92 15.34 -2.85 14.08
N VAL A 93 15.08 -2.89 12.77
CA VAL A 93 15.47 -1.83 11.84
C VAL A 93 14.84 -0.47 12.14
N PRO A 94 13.64 -0.33 12.76
CA PRO A 94 13.13 0.97 13.16
C PRO A 94 14.03 1.72 14.16
N HIS A 95 14.76 1.01 15.02
CA HIS A 95 15.61 1.61 16.05
C HIS A 95 17.10 1.57 15.73
N TYR A 96 17.57 0.53 15.02
CA TYR A 96 19.00 0.30 14.76
C TYR A 96 19.38 0.31 13.29
N GLY A 97 18.41 0.28 12.38
CA GLY A 97 18.70 0.27 10.95
C GLY A 97 19.25 1.60 10.46
N PHE A 98 19.81 1.58 9.25
CA PHE A 98 20.33 2.78 8.61
C PHE A 98 19.59 3.06 7.29
N GLN A 99 19.76 4.28 6.79
CA GLN A 99 19.41 4.61 5.42
C GLN A 99 20.68 4.79 4.61
N GLU A 100 20.70 4.18 3.43
CA GLU A 100 21.80 4.33 2.49
C GLU A 100 21.99 5.80 2.10
N SER A 101 23.26 6.20 1.97
CA SER A 101 23.61 7.57 1.60
C SER A 101 23.72 7.73 0.08
N ASN A 102 23.51 8.95 -0.41
CA ASN A 102 23.59 9.31 -1.84
C ASN A 102 22.57 8.62 -2.76
N ILE A 103 21.46 8.15 -2.22
CA ILE A 103 20.32 7.66 -3.00
C ILE A 103 19.23 8.74 -3.05
N HIS A 104 18.80 9.10 -4.26
CA HIS A 104 17.70 10.04 -4.48
C HIS A 104 16.42 9.26 -4.79
N GLU A 105 15.61 9.03 -3.76
CA GLU A 105 14.32 8.35 -3.89
C GLU A 105 13.19 9.36 -3.97
N GLY A 106 12.19 9.04 -4.77
CA GLY A 106 10.98 9.85 -4.90
C GLY A 106 9.81 8.99 -5.35
N VAL A 107 8.62 9.42 -4.97
CA VAL A 107 7.36 8.90 -5.51
C VAL A 107 6.56 10.08 -6.04
N PHE A 108 5.92 9.87 -7.18
CA PHE A 108 5.06 10.87 -7.81
C PHE A 108 3.63 10.37 -7.78
N PHE A 109 2.75 11.17 -7.19
CA PHE A 109 1.32 10.91 -7.18
C PHE A 109 0.62 11.92 -8.07
N SER A 110 -0.37 11.47 -8.85
CA SER A 110 -1.23 12.35 -9.65
C SER A 110 -2.64 11.80 -9.65
N ARG A 111 -3.63 12.65 -9.94
CA ARG A 111 -5.06 12.28 -10.03
C ARG A 111 -5.53 11.46 -8.83
N MET A 112 -5.14 11.91 -7.64
CA MET A 112 -5.59 11.33 -6.37
C MET A 112 -6.95 11.92 -6.01
N TYR A 113 -7.97 11.06 -5.93
CA TYR A 113 -9.32 11.45 -5.53
C TYR A 113 -10.05 10.26 -4.91
N VAL A 114 -11.22 10.53 -4.33
CA VAL A 114 -12.18 9.54 -3.86
C VAL A 114 -13.49 9.84 -4.58
N GLU A 115 -14.16 8.80 -5.07
CA GLU A 115 -15.45 8.89 -5.73
C GLU A 115 -16.42 7.84 -5.18
N GLU A 116 -17.71 8.06 -5.39
CA GLU A 116 -18.73 7.03 -5.18
C GLU A 116 -18.70 6.05 -6.35
N GLY A 117 -18.83 4.75 -6.06
CA GLY A 117 -18.99 3.74 -7.09
C GLY A 117 -20.36 3.85 -7.75
N ASN A 118 -20.42 3.65 -9.07
CA ASN A 118 -21.68 3.58 -9.83
C ASN A 118 -22.46 2.29 -9.57
#